data_AF-A0A1F4ZZ24-F1
#
_entry.id   AF-A0A1F4ZZ24-F1
#
_cell.length_a   1.000
_cell.length_b   1.000
_cell.length_c   1.000
_cell.angle_alpha   90.00
_cell.angle_beta   90.00
_cell.angle_gamma   90.00
#
_symmetry.space_group_name_H-M   'P 1'
#
loop_
_entity.id
_entity.type
_entity.pdbx_description
1 polymer ?
#
loop_
_entity_poly.entity_id
_entity_poly.type
_entity_poly.pdbx_seq_one_letter_code
_entity_poly.pdbx_strand_id
1 'polypeptide(L)'
;MKFLKVLLNSLLCGLCFCFLLALLVDGLNINARFHPAFLARLSLELFIAYGLAMTIFSLAVFFIYNFFSSKKNDISFISPTFLALGFSLVIFFFLLLFWVNIRHFNAFFSPLVRSQLKMQMAVLFSLGLMGIAVTVLFYRLRKKPVFFWAYALLFAAGMAVVVWQRPPLIQQRPASKTSVLEAPRITNRLTLLGLEGLSFDFIIPLLSQDKLPNFSHLVENGSWGRLAGFTPNESEVLGASLDTGKLPYKHRRLSAFAYRLRNHPQRMDVVPRFIFFHQLSRLGLLKPASAEAHARSTDLWQIFSDCGLTVLRRDRPIPAENVPAGQKAETAFTLQFADLRFETSPLFTPARQSFFQDTRFEEEANQERQRMQPRVFSLMLSGLNTVEKYFYQYSFPDLYSGVDAGDAAKFGSVIEKYYQFYDRILGRYLASLKEDETLIVYSPHGIEPLPYWKRLLGWVSGRPGVSADHEQAPDGAIFFYGKNIVRARNIEGWRVIDLAPTLLYLLGLPVGRDMDGIVRSQVFVKEFTAENPIFYISSYEDITIKAPEQ
;
A
#
# COMPACT_ATOMS: atom_id res chain seq x y z
N MET A 1 -35.15 -34.43 11.07
CA MET A 1 -35.69 -33.06 11.27
C MET A 1 -34.78 -32.14 12.08
N LYS A 2 -34.21 -32.56 13.24
CA LYS A 2 -33.34 -31.70 14.07
C LYS A 2 -32.16 -31.08 13.29
N PHE A 3 -31.43 -31.88 12.51
CA PHE A 3 -30.32 -31.41 11.67
C PHE A 3 -30.73 -30.25 10.75
N LEU A 4 -31.87 -30.36 10.05
CA LEU A 4 -32.37 -29.33 9.14
C LEU A 4 -32.62 -27.99 9.85
N LYS A 5 -33.14 -28.03 11.09
CA LYS A 5 -33.37 -26.82 11.90
C LYS A 5 -32.06 -26.15 12.31
N VAL A 6 -31.05 -26.92 12.71
CA VAL A 6 -29.72 -26.38 13.05
C VAL A 6 -29.03 -25.83 11.80
N LEU A 7 -29.13 -26.53 10.67
CA LEU A 7 -28.61 -26.10 9.38
C LEU A 7 -29.22 -24.75 8.97
N LEU A 8 -30.54 -24.59 9.06
CA LEU A 8 -31.21 -23.33 8.72
C LEU A 8 -30.69 -22.14 9.55
N ASN A 9 -30.59 -22.29 10.86
CA ASN A 9 -30.05 -21.22 11.71
C ASN A 9 -28.56 -20.95 11.43
N SER A 10 -27.78 -21.98 11.11
CA SER A 10 -26.37 -21.84 10.76
C SER A 10 -26.17 -21.11 9.42
N LEU A 11 -27.05 -21.37 8.45
CA LEU A 11 -27.08 -20.64 7.17
C LEU A 11 -27.38 -19.15 7.39
N LEU A 12 -28.29 -18.81 8.30
CA LEU A 12 -28.57 -17.42 8.67
C LEU A 12 -27.35 -16.74 9.30
N CYS A 13 -26.60 -17.44 10.16
CA CYS A 13 -25.32 -16.93 10.69
C CYS A 13 -24.29 -16.69 9.57
N GLY A 14 -24.16 -17.62 8.63
CA GLY A 14 -23.30 -17.47 7.46
C GLY A 14 -23.69 -16.27 6.59
N LEU A 15 -24.99 -16.06 6.38
CA LEU A 15 -25.50 -14.94 5.59
C LEU A 15 -25.24 -13.60 6.29
N CYS A 16 -25.47 -13.54 7.60
CA CYS A 16 -25.14 -12.37 8.42
C CYS A 16 -23.64 -12.02 8.33
N PHE A 17 -22.75 -13.03 8.40
CA PHE A 17 -21.32 -12.82 8.25
C PHE A 17 -20.96 -12.25 6.88
N CYS A 18 -21.49 -12.82 5.80
CA CYS A 18 -21.22 -12.37 4.44
C CYS A 18 -21.79 -10.97 4.16
N PHE A 19 -22.91 -10.61 4.78
CA PHE A 19 -23.42 -9.24 4.73
C PHE A 19 -22.44 -8.26 5.39
N LEU A 20 -21.93 -8.57 6.58
CA LEU A 20 -20.91 -7.76 7.26
C LEU A 20 -19.62 -7.65 6.42
N LEU A 21 -19.17 -8.74 5.80
CA LEU A 21 -18.03 -8.71 4.88
C LEU A 21 -18.30 -7.84 3.65
N ALA A 22 -19.50 -7.88 3.09
CA ALA A 22 -19.87 -7.00 1.99
C ALA A 22 -19.85 -5.52 2.42
N LEU A 23 -20.25 -5.19 3.66
CA LEU A 23 -20.10 -3.83 4.20
C LEU A 23 -18.63 -3.41 4.32
N LEU A 24 -17.75 -4.32 4.72
CA LEU A 24 -16.32 -4.07 4.77
C LEU A 24 -15.78 -3.74 3.37
N VAL A 25 -16.10 -4.56 2.37
CA VAL A 25 -15.68 -4.31 0.97
C VAL A 25 -16.17 -2.95 0.49
N ASP A 26 -17.45 -2.62 0.69
CA ASP A 26 -18.03 -1.33 0.34
C ASP A 26 -17.29 -0.17 1.05
N GLY A 27 -17.02 -0.30 2.35
CA GLY A 27 -16.33 0.71 3.15
C GLY A 27 -14.86 0.95 2.73
N LEU A 28 -14.16 -0.06 2.21
CA LEU A 28 -12.80 0.10 1.67
C LEU A 28 -12.78 0.84 0.32
N ASN A 29 -13.85 0.73 -0.47
CA ASN A 29 -13.93 1.28 -1.83
C ASN A 29 -14.46 2.72 -1.84
N ILE A 30 -13.66 3.65 -1.31
CA ILE A 30 -14.04 5.06 -1.15
C ILE A 30 -14.33 5.80 -2.47
N ASN A 31 -13.97 5.22 -3.62
CA ASN A 31 -14.26 5.74 -4.95
C ASN A 31 -15.62 5.26 -5.49
N ALA A 32 -16.17 4.18 -4.92
CA ALA A 32 -17.38 3.56 -5.41
C ALA A 32 -18.63 4.22 -4.81
N ARG A 33 -19.71 4.25 -5.61
CA ARG A 33 -21.04 4.65 -5.13
C ARG A 33 -21.70 3.48 -4.41
N PHE A 34 -22.37 3.78 -3.31
CA PHE A 34 -23.17 2.80 -2.58
C PHE A 34 -24.40 2.41 -3.40
N HIS A 35 -24.55 1.10 -3.64
CA HIS A 35 -25.73 0.53 -4.27
C HIS A 35 -26.24 -0.67 -3.45
N PRO A 36 -27.47 -0.61 -2.89
CA PRO A 36 -28.02 -1.72 -2.10
C PRO A 36 -28.08 -3.05 -2.85
N ALA A 37 -28.38 -3.00 -4.16
CA ALA A 37 -28.41 -4.18 -5.02
C ALA A 37 -27.03 -4.83 -5.18
N PHE A 38 -25.97 -4.01 -5.30
CA PHE A 38 -24.59 -4.50 -5.35
C PHE A 38 -24.20 -5.15 -4.03
N LEU A 39 -24.54 -4.52 -2.90
CA LEU A 39 -24.26 -5.07 -1.57
C LEU A 39 -24.94 -6.44 -1.36
N ALA A 40 -26.21 -6.56 -1.74
CA ALA A 40 -26.95 -7.82 -1.66
C ALA A 40 -26.30 -8.88 -2.57
N ARG A 41 -25.95 -8.52 -3.81
CA ARG A 41 -25.30 -9.44 -4.75
C ARG A 41 -23.93 -9.90 -4.22
N LEU A 42 -23.12 -8.98 -3.74
CA LEU A 42 -21.81 -9.27 -3.15
C LEU A 42 -21.95 -10.22 -1.95
N SER A 43 -22.93 -9.99 -1.08
CA SER A 43 -23.20 -10.85 0.07
C SER A 43 -23.49 -12.30 -0.36
N LEU A 44 -24.25 -12.50 -1.44
CA LEU A 44 -24.56 -13.82 -1.99
C LEU A 44 -23.35 -14.50 -2.64
N GLU A 45 -22.52 -13.76 -3.38
CA GLU A 45 -21.29 -14.31 -3.97
C GLU A 45 -20.28 -14.71 -2.87
N LEU A 46 -20.14 -13.87 -1.84
CA LEU A 46 -19.31 -14.18 -0.67
C LEU A 46 -19.87 -15.34 0.14
N PHE A 47 -21.17 -15.60 0.11
CA PHE A 47 -21.79 -16.73 0.79
C PHE A 47 -21.27 -18.07 0.29
N ILE A 48 -20.99 -18.18 -1.02
CA ILE A 48 -20.48 -19.41 -1.65
C ILE A 48 -19.13 -19.80 -1.03
N ALA A 49 -18.24 -18.84 -0.79
CA ALA A 49 -16.90 -19.11 -0.25
C ALA A 49 -16.87 -19.06 1.28
N TYR A 50 -17.35 -17.97 1.88
CA TYR A 50 -17.21 -17.70 3.31
C TYR A 50 -18.45 -18.10 4.11
N GLY A 51 -19.64 -17.97 3.52
CA GLY A 51 -20.90 -18.28 4.18
C GLY A 51 -21.04 -19.77 4.46
N LEU A 52 -20.64 -20.63 3.52
CA LEU A 52 -20.59 -22.08 3.73
C LEU A 52 -19.60 -22.46 4.84
N ALA A 53 -18.41 -21.88 4.86
CA ALA A 53 -17.42 -22.12 5.91
C ALA A 53 -17.96 -21.69 7.30
N MET A 54 -18.58 -20.52 7.40
CA MET A 54 -19.20 -20.05 8.64
C MET A 54 -20.42 -20.86 9.06
N THR A 55 -21.17 -21.41 8.11
CA THR A 55 -22.27 -22.34 8.37
C THR A 55 -21.73 -23.62 9.01
N ILE A 56 -20.66 -24.20 8.45
CA ILE A 56 -20.00 -25.40 8.99
C ILE A 56 -19.43 -25.12 10.38
N PHE A 57 -18.77 -23.98 10.57
CA PHE A 57 -18.27 -23.54 11.88
C PHE A 57 -19.40 -23.43 12.91
N SER A 58 -20.52 -22.80 12.55
CA SER A 58 -21.70 -22.66 13.43
C SER A 58 -22.31 -24.02 13.80
N LEU A 59 -22.36 -24.95 12.85
CA LEU A 59 -22.79 -26.33 13.10
C LEU A 59 -21.85 -27.03 14.10
N ALA A 60 -20.54 -26.93 13.90
CA ALA A 60 -19.54 -27.54 14.77
C ALA A 60 -19.63 -26.99 16.21
N VAL A 61 -19.66 -25.66 16.37
CA VAL A 61 -19.84 -25.00 17.68
C VAL A 61 -21.12 -25.48 18.36
N PHE A 62 -22.22 -25.59 17.62
CA PHE A 62 -23.47 -26.10 18.16
C PHE A 62 -23.36 -27.54 18.66
N PHE A 63 -22.79 -28.45 17.86
CA PHE A 63 -22.67 -29.85 18.23
C PHE A 63 -21.70 -30.06 19.41
N ILE A 64 -20.59 -29.30 19.45
CA ILE A 64 -19.66 -29.29 20.59
C ILE A 64 -20.38 -28.83 21.86
N TYR A 65 -21.10 -27.69 21.79
CA TYR A 65 -21.88 -27.20 22.93
C TYR A 65 -22.92 -28.24 23.39
N ASN A 66 -23.63 -28.89 22.46
CA ASN A 66 -24.62 -29.91 22.79
C ASN A 66 -24.00 -31.23 23.28
N PHE A 67 -22.75 -31.52 22.95
CA PHE A 67 -22.00 -32.67 23.48
C PHE A 67 -21.63 -32.47 24.96
N PHE A 68 -21.16 -31.27 25.32
CA PHE A 68 -20.82 -30.93 26.71
C PHE A 68 -22.04 -30.56 27.56
N SER A 69 -23.13 -30.12 26.95
CA SER A 69 -24.39 -29.84 27.65
C SER A 69 -25.12 -31.15 27.95
N SER A 70 -25.33 -31.47 29.22
CA SER A 70 -26.11 -32.62 29.68
C SER A 70 -27.60 -32.58 29.27
N LYS A 71 -28.07 -31.45 28.74
CA LYS A 71 -29.46 -31.24 28.29
C LYS A 71 -29.61 -31.42 26.79
N LYS A 72 -30.54 -32.29 26.35
CA LYS A 72 -30.99 -32.37 24.96
C LYS A 72 -31.76 -31.09 24.61
N ASN A 73 -31.13 -30.21 23.84
CA ASN A 73 -31.82 -29.02 23.31
C ASN A 73 -32.66 -29.42 22.08
N ASP A 74 -33.98 -29.20 22.16
CA ASP A 74 -34.85 -29.14 20.98
C ASP A 74 -34.83 -27.72 20.42
N ILE A 75 -34.67 -27.60 19.12
CA ILE A 75 -34.39 -26.35 18.41
C ILE A 75 -35.54 -26.10 17.45
N SER A 76 -35.99 -24.86 17.35
CA SER A 76 -36.98 -24.43 16.35
C SER A 76 -36.31 -24.12 15.02
N PHE A 77 -37.08 -24.07 13.93
CA PHE A 77 -36.55 -23.70 12.62
C PHE A 77 -35.86 -22.32 12.64
N ILE A 78 -36.45 -21.37 13.37
CA ILE A 78 -35.84 -20.08 13.71
C ILE A 78 -35.70 -20.07 15.23
N SER A 79 -34.48 -20.22 15.74
CA SER A 79 -34.21 -20.37 17.16
C SER A 79 -33.66 -19.08 17.76
N PRO A 80 -34.42 -18.42 18.64
CA PRO A 80 -34.02 -17.18 19.29
C PRO A 80 -32.63 -17.18 19.90
N THR A 81 -32.35 -18.18 20.73
CA THR A 81 -31.07 -18.29 21.45
C THR A 81 -29.94 -18.70 20.53
N PHE A 82 -30.22 -19.54 19.52
CA PHE A 82 -29.20 -19.92 18.55
C PHE A 82 -28.77 -18.71 17.73
N LEU A 83 -29.72 -17.92 17.22
CA LEU A 83 -29.44 -16.76 16.39
C LEU A 83 -28.83 -15.62 17.21
N ALA A 84 -29.31 -15.35 18.43
CA ALA A 84 -28.72 -14.32 19.28
C ALA A 84 -27.24 -14.63 19.60
N LEU A 85 -26.93 -15.85 20.03
CA LEU A 85 -25.55 -16.27 20.31
C LEU A 85 -24.72 -16.36 19.03
N GLY A 86 -25.27 -16.97 17.98
CA GLY A 86 -24.60 -17.15 16.69
C GLY A 86 -24.22 -15.82 16.03
N PHE A 87 -25.16 -14.87 15.96
CA PHE A 87 -24.87 -13.52 15.46
C PHE A 87 -23.84 -12.79 16.33
N SER A 88 -23.87 -12.99 17.65
CA SER A 88 -22.86 -12.39 18.55
C SER A 88 -21.46 -12.91 18.23
N LEU A 89 -21.28 -14.23 18.11
CA LEU A 89 -19.99 -14.85 17.77
C LEU A 89 -19.51 -14.41 16.38
N VAL A 90 -20.42 -14.39 15.40
CA VAL A 90 -20.15 -13.89 14.05
C VAL A 90 -19.71 -12.43 14.07
N ILE A 91 -20.38 -11.57 14.84
CA ILE A 91 -20.03 -10.16 14.97
C ILE A 91 -18.64 -10.01 15.59
N PHE A 92 -18.31 -10.73 16.67
CA PHE A 92 -16.98 -10.62 17.29
C PHE A 92 -15.87 -11.10 16.36
N PHE A 93 -16.09 -12.18 15.63
CA PHE A 93 -15.15 -12.64 14.60
C PHE A 93 -15.00 -11.61 13.48
N PHE A 94 -16.11 -11.05 13.00
CA PHE A 94 -16.09 -9.96 12.02
C PHE A 94 -15.36 -8.72 12.54
N LEU A 95 -15.57 -8.32 13.81
CA LEU A 95 -14.92 -7.15 14.39
C LEU A 95 -13.40 -7.28 14.41
N LEU A 96 -12.86 -8.49 14.62
CA LEU A 96 -11.43 -8.73 14.46
C LEU A 96 -10.97 -8.46 13.02
N LEU A 97 -11.66 -9.04 12.03
CA LEU A 97 -11.36 -8.83 10.61
C LEU A 97 -11.49 -7.35 10.20
N PHE A 98 -12.53 -6.69 10.71
CA PHE A 98 -12.83 -5.30 10.45
C PHE A 98 -11.74 -4.40 11.03
N TRP A 99 -11.35 -4.63 12.29
CA TRP A 99 -10.28 -3.88 12.95
C TRP A 99 -8.93 -4.02 12.23
N VAL A 100 -8.53 -5.24 11.87
CA VAL A 100 -7.27 -5.47 11.14
C VAL A 100 -7.28 -4.77 9.78
N ASN A 101 -8.38 -4.85 9.03
CA ASN A 101 -8.50 -4.18 7.73
C ASN A 101 -8.49 -2.65 7.85
N ILE A 102 -9.28 -2.07 8.78
CA ILE A 102 -9.31 -0.61 8.95
C ILE A 102 -7.96 -0.07 9.44
N ARG A 103 -7.23 -0.83 10.28
CA ARG A 103 -5.86 -0.49 10.66
C ARG A 103 -4.92 -0.51 9.45
N HIS A 104 -5.01 -1.54 8.62
CA HIS A 104 -4.18 -1.68 7.41
C HIS A 104 -4.45 -0.58 6.38
N PHE A 105 -5.70 -0.20 6.15
CA PHE A 105 -6.09 0.85 5.20
C PHE A 105 -6.26 2.23 5.84
N ASN A 106 -5.65 2.49 7.00
CA ASN A 106 -5.91 3.71 7.78
C ASN A 106 -5.63 5.03 7.02
N ALA A 107 -4.70 5.00 6.06
CA ALA A 107 -4.38 6.13 5.18
C ALA A 107 -5.47 6.44 4.14
N PHE A 108 -6.38 5.49 3.87
CA PHE A 108 -7.43 5.62 2.86
C PHE A 108 -8.67 6.35 3.39
N PHE A 109 -8.70 6.65 4.69
CA PHE A 109 -9.85 7.25 5.34
C PHE A 109 -9.51 8.63 5.89
N SER A 110 -10.40 9.60 5.60
CA SER A 110 -10.34 10.91 6.24
C SER A 110 -10.60 10.79 7.75
N PRO A 111 -10.21 11.78 8.57
CA PRO A 111 -10.49 11.78 10.01
C PRO A 111 -11.98 11.55 10.34
N LEU A 112 -12.88 12.16 9.56
CA LEU A 112 -14.32 11.97 9.69
C LEU A 112 -14.73 10.51 9.44
N VAL A 113 -14.27 9.92 8.34
CA VAL A 113 -14.57 8.53 7.99
C VAL A 113 -14.02 7.56 9.03
N ARG A 114 -12.81 7.80 9.54
CA ARG A 114 -12.24 7.00 10.65
C ARG A 114 -13.10 7.05 11.91
N SER A 115 -13.65 8.22 12.24
CA SER A 115 -14.57 8.37 13.38
C SER A 115 -15.86 7.57 13.16
N GLN A 116 -16.42 7.61 11.94
CA GLN A 116 -17.61 6.83 11.58
C GLN A 116 -17.34 5.31 11.66
N LEU A 117 -16.20 4.84 11.14
CA LEU A 117 -15.82 3.43 11.21
C LEU A 117 -15.64 2.95 12.67
N LYS A 118 -15.06 3.78 13.54
CA LYS A 118 -14.97 3.48 14.99
C LYS A 118 -16.35 3.39 15.63
N MET A 119 -17.27 4.27 15.26
CA MET A 119 -18.66 4.22 15.75
C MET A 119 -19.38 2.96 15.25
N GLN A 120 -19.20 2.57 13.98
CA GLN A 120 -19.73 1.29 13.48
C GLN A 120 -19.19 0.10 14.28
N MET A 121 -17.89 0.07 14.58
CA MET A 121 -17.30 -0.96 15.44
C MET A 121 -17.93 -0.99 16.84
N ALA A 122 -18.15 0.19 17.45
CA ALA A 122 -18.77 0.28 18.77
C ALA A 122 -20.24 -0.19 18.77
N VAL A 123 -21.01 0.16 17.74
CA VAL A 123 -22.39 -0.30 17.56
C VAL A 123 -22.42 -1.83 17.42
N LEU A 124 -21.60 -2.39 16.53
CA LEU A 124 -21.51 -3.84 16.33
C LEU A 124 -21.05 -4.55 17.62
N PHE A 125 -20.04 -4.04 18.31
CA PHE A 125 -19.57 -4.61 19.58
C PHE A 125 -20.68 -4.63 20.64
N SER A 126 -21.45 -3.55 20.73
CA SER A 126 -22.61 -3.45 21.64
C SER A 126 -23.71 -4.46 21.27
N LEU A 127 -23.99 -4.63 19.97
CA LEU A 127 -24.94 -5.65 19.49
C LEU A 127 -24.48 -7.07 19.85
N GLY A 128 -23.19 -7.37 19.70
CA GLY A 128 -22.62 -8.67 20.08
C GLY A 128 -22.74 -8.95 21.57
N LEU A 129 -22.43 -7.97 22.44
CA LEU A 129 -22.61 -8.12 23.89
C LEU A 129 -24.08 -8.30 24.27
N MET A 130 -24.97 -7.52 23.65
CA MET A 130 -26.40 -7.60 23.90
C MET A 130 -26.98 -8.96 23.51
N GLY A 131 -26.54 -9.56 22.39
CA GLY A 131 -26.98 -10.89 21.98
C GLY A 131 -26.57 -11.99 22.97
N ILE A 132 -25.37 -11.89 23.56
CA ILE A 132 -24.95 -12.77 24.67
C ILE A 132 -25.85 -12.55 25.89
N ALA A 133 -26.04 -11.29 26.31
CA ALA A 133 -26.86 -10.96 27.48
C ALA A 133 -28.31 -11.45 27.33
N VAL A 134 -28.92 -11.27 26.16
CA VAL A 134 -30.27 -11.75 25.84
C VAL A 134 -30.33 -13.28 25.89
N THR A 135 -29.28 -13.96 25.43
CA THR A 135 -29.20 -15.43 25.53
C THR A 135 -29.20 -15.89 26.99
N VAL A 136 -28.41 -15.24 27.85
CA VAL A 136 -28.37 -15.54 29.30
C VAL A 136 -29.72 -15.23 29.98
N LEU A 137 -30.29 -14.06 29.71
CA LEU A 137 -31.59 -13.64 30.25
C LEU A 137 -32.72 -14.57 29.82
N PHE A 138 -32.69 -15.06 28.57
CA PHE A 138 -33.68 -16.00 28.06
C PHE A 138 -33.69 -17.31 28.88
N TYR A 139 -32.52 -17.83 29.24
CA TYR A 139 -32.44 -19.02 30.10
C TYR A 139 -32.82 -18.72 31.56
N ARG A 140 -32.48 -17.53 32.08
CA ARG A 140 -32.78 -17.14 33.46
C ARG A 140 -34.26 -16.79 33.70
N LEU A 141 -34.93 -16.17 32.72
CA LEU A 141 -36.28 -15.62 32.84
C LEU A 141 -37.34 -16.50 32.16
N ARG A 142 -37.20 -17.83 32.29
CA ARG A 142 -38.16 -18.84 31.81
C ARG A 142 -38.53 -18.71 30.31
N LYS A 143 -37.57 -18.39 29.44
CA LYS A 143 -37.72 -18.46 27.97
C LYS A 143 -38.79 -17.53 27.38
N LYS A 144 -39.03 -16.36 27.97
CA LYS A 144 -39.99 -15.38 27.42
C LYS A 144 -39.50 -14.86 26.04
N PRO A 145 -40.34 -14.93 24.98
CA PRO A 145 -39.94 -14.55 23.62
C PRO A 145 -39.74 -13.03 23.43
N VAL A 146 -40.25 -12.20 24.34
CA VAL A 146 -40.14 -10.74 24.29
C VAL A 146 -38.68 -10.26 24.21
N PHE A 147 -37.76 -10.91 24.93
CA PHE A 147 -36.34 -10.54 24.91
C PHE A 147 -35.70 -10.76 23.53
N PHE A 148 -36.16 -11.77 22.80
CA PHE A 148 -35.67 -12.04 21.46
C PHE A 148 -36.19 -11.02 20.45
N TRP A 149 -37.48 -10.68 20.49
CA TRP A 149 -38.03 -9.67 19.58
C TRP A 149 -37.43 -8.29 19.84
N ALA A 150 -37.19 -7.94 21.11
CA ALA A 150 -36.46 -6.73 21.48
C ALA A 150 -35.03 -6.74 20.91
N TYR A 151 -34.31 -7.87 21.02
CA TYR A 151 -32.99 -8.02 20.40
C TYR A 151 -33.03 -7.94 18.89
N ALA A 152 -33.97 -8.62 18.23
CA ALA A 152 -34.10 -8.61 16.77
C ALA A 152 -34.37 -7.20 16.25
N LEU A 153 -35.22 -6.42 16.94
CA LEU A 153 -35.50 -5.03 16.60
C LEU A 153 -34.26 -4.14 16.81
N LEU A 154 -33.56 -4.29 17.94
CA LEU A 154 -32.33 -3.53 18.22
C LEU A 154 -31.18 -3.91 17.28
N PHE A 155 -31.07 -5.18 16.92
CA PHE A 155 -30.14 -5.67 15.91
C PHE A 155 -30.45 -5.07 14.54
N ALA A 156 -31.71 -5.10 14.10
CA ALA A 156 -32.12 -4.49 12.83
C ALA A 156 -31.86 -2.97 12.82
N ALA A 157 -32.17 -2.27 13.91
CA ALA A 157 -31.90 -0.85 14.06
C ALA A 157 -30.38 -0.56 14.04
N GLY A 158 -29.57 -1.29 14.80
CA GLY A 158 -28.12 -1.12 14.81
C GLY A 158 -27.48 -1.44 13.46
N MET A 159 -27.94 -2.48 12.76
CA MET A 159 -27.52 -2.77 11.39
C MET A 159 -27.93 -1.66 10.42
N ALA A 160 -29.12 -1.08 10.57
CA ALA A 160 -29.55 0.06 9.76
C ALA A 160 -28.66 1.29 10.01
N VAL A 161 -28.24 1.55 11.27
CA VAL A 161 -27.27 2.60 11.59
C VAL A 161 -25.92 2.32 10.93
N VAL A 162 -25.39 1.10 11.02
CA VAL A 162 -24.13 0.72 10.35
C VAL A 162 -24.23 0.88 8.83
N VAL A 163 -25.38 0.58 8.24
CA VAL A 163 -25.63 0.76 6.80
C VAL A 163 -25.79 2.22 6.42
N TRP A 164 -26.37 3.05 7.29
CA TRP A 164 -26.61 4.46 7.04
C TRP A 164 -25.37 5.32 7.22
N GLN A 165 -24.49 4.97 8.18
CA GLN A 165 -23.23 5.65 8.46
C GLN A 165 -22.16 5.36 7.39
N ARG A 166 -22.41 5.75 6.14
CA ARG A 166 -21.46 5.55 5.05
C ARG A 166 -20.48 6.71 4.93
N PRO A 167 -19.22 6.44 4.54
CA PRO A 167 -18.33 7.49 4.08
C PRO A 167 -19.05 8.26 2.95
N PRO A 168 -19.19 9.60 3.05
CA PRO A 168 -19.73 10.35 1.94
C PRO A 168 -18.83 10.16 0.73
N LEU A 169 -19.43 9.94 -0.45
CA LEU A 169 -18.68 10.02 -1.69
C LEU A 169 -18.22 11.47 -1.84
N ILE A 170 -16.95 11.75 -1.53
CA ILE A 170 -16.37 13.06 -1.76
C ILE A 170 -16.18 13.18 -3.27
N GLN A 171 -17.13 13.83 -3.94
CA GLN A 171 -16.93 14.27 -5.31
C GLN A 171 -15.81 15.30 -5.27
N GLN A 172 -14.71 15.03 -5.98
CA GLN A 172 -13.72 16.07 -6.23
C GLN A 172 -14.44 17.21 -6.93
N ARG A 173 -14.33 18.42 -6.37
CA ARG A 173 -14.85 19.61 -7.03
C ARG A 173 -14.13 19.72 -8.38
N PRO A 174 -14.85 19.99 -9.48
CA PRO A 174 -14.19 20.36 -10.73
C PRO A 174 -13.26 21.53 -10.44
N ALA A 175 -12.04 21.50 -10.99
CA ALA A 175 -11.08 22.58 -10.86
C ALA A 175 -11.77 23.90 -11.24
N SER A 176 -12.02 24.77 -10.25
CA SER A 176 -12.78 25.99 -10.52
C SER A 176 -11.92 27.02 -11.26
N LYS A 177 -10.58 26.81 -11.27
CA LYS A 177 -9.57 27.65 -11.95
C LYS A 177 -9.90 29.15 -11.84
N THR A 178 -10.34 29.56 -10.65
CA THR A 178 -10.93 30.87 -10.38
C THR A 178 -9.87 31.96 -10.20
N SER A 179 -8.62 31.58 -10.02
CA SER A 179 -7.49 32.50 -9.82
C SER A 179 -6.33 32.16 -10.74
N VAL A 180 -5.54 33.19 -11.09
CA VAL A 180 -4.35 33.06 -11.92
C VAL A 180 -3.13 33.35 -11.07
N LEU A 181 -2.11 32.50 -11.16
CA LEU A 181 -0.82 32.68 -10.52
C LEU A 181 0.26 32.74 -11.60
N GLU A 182 1.07 33.78 -11.60
CA GLU A 182 2.29 33.82 -12.42
C GLU A 182 3.36 32.96 -11.75
N ALA A 183 3.90 32.00 -12.50
CA ALA A 183 4.96 31.14 -11.99
C ALA A 183 6.25 31.96 -11.79
N PRO A 184 6.94 31.78 -10.65
CA PRO A 184 8.23 32.42 -10.42
C PRO A 184 9.26 31.90 -11.42
N ARG A 185 10.31 32.68 -11.67
CA ARG A 185 11.43 32.24 -12.50
C ARG A 185 12.27 31.21 -11.74
N ILE A 186 12.08 29.94 -12.08
CA ILE A 186 12.77 28.82 -11.41
C ILE A 186 14.20 28.73 -11.94
N THR A 187 15.20 28.81 -11.04
CA THR A 187 16.65 28.72 -11.36
C THR A 187 17.31 27.43 -10.89
N ASN A 188 16.79 26.77 -9.86
CA ASN A 188 17.29 25.47 -9.38
C ASN A 188 16.91 24.30 -10.30
N ARG A 189 17.78 23.30 -10.43
CA ARG A 189 17.52 22.01 -11.09
C ARG A 189 17.28 20.92 -10.07
N LEU A 190 16.50 19.91 -10.47
CA LEU A 190 16.14 18.80 -9.62
C LEU A 190 16.40 17.47 -10.32
N THR A 191 17.14 16.58 -9.65
CA THR A 191 17.26 15.17 -10.04
C THR A 191 16.73 14.28 -8.92
N LEU A 192 15.70 13.49 -9.25
CA LEU A 192 15.08 12.49 -8.39
C LEU A 192 15.51 11.08 -8.84
N LEU A 193 16.27 10.39 -8.00
CA LEU A 193 16.70 9.02 -8.23
C LEU A 193 15.99 8.09 -7.24
N GLY A 194 14.89 7.50 -7.69
CA GLY A 194 14.15 6.47 -6.98
C GLY A 194 14.83 5.10 -7.15
N LEU A 195 15.12 4.42 -6.04
CA LEU A 195 15.74 3.11 -6.00
C LEU A 195 14.90 2.21 -5.08
N GLU A 196 13.91 1.49 -5.62
CA GLU A 196 12.98 0.72 -4.79
C GLU A 196 13.70 -0.39 -4.01
N GLY A 197 13.36 -0.52 -2.73
CA GLY A 197 13.91 -1.53 -1.81
C GLY A 197 15.00 -0.97 -0.87
N LEU A 198 15.53 0.24 -1.12
CA LEU A 198 16.53 0.80 -0.20
C LEU A 198 15.96 0.97 1.21
N SER A 199 16.70 0.43 2.18
CA SER A 199 16.44 0.63 3.60
C SER A 199 17.75 0.79 4.38
N PHE A 200 17.68 1.50 5.51
CA PHE A 200 18.84 1.66 6.39
C PHE A 200 19.27 0.35 7.07
N ASP A 201 18.41 -0.66 7.08
CA ASP A 201 18.72 -1.98 7.62
C ASP A 201 19.81 -2.68 6.79
N PHE A 202 19.92 -2.38 5.49
CA PHE A 202 21.04 -2.82 4.63
C PHE A 202 22.12 -1.75 4.46
N ILE A 203 21.73 -0.47 4.30
CA ILE A 203 22.69 0.59 4.03
C ILE A 203 23.69 0.73 5.18
N ILE A 204 23.24 0.74 6.45
CA ILE A 204 24.14 0.96 7.59
C ILE A 204 25.19 -0.15 7.71
N PRO A 205 24.84 -1.46 7.69
CA PRO A 205 25.85 -2.52 7.71
C PRO A 205 26.82 -2.44 6.53
N LEU A 206 26.34 -2.13 5.32
CA LEU A 206 27.20 -2.05 4.14
C LEU A 206 28.13 -0.83 4.14
N LEU A 207 27.70 0.30 4.72
CA LEU A 207 28.56 1.46 4.97
C LEU A 207 29.67 1.13 5.95
N SER A 208 29.37 0.42 7.04
CA SER A 208 30.39 -0.01 8.03
C SER A 208 31.45 -0.98 7.47
N GLN A 209 31.19 -1.56 6.30
CA GLN A 209 32.09 -2.46 5.58
C GLN A 209 32.79 -1.75 4.40
N ASP A 210 32.64 -0.43 4.27
CA ASP A 210 33.18 0.37 3.16
C ASP A 210 32.71 -0.09 1.77
N LYS A 211 31.53 -0.71 1.68
CA LYS A 211 31.01 -1.28 0.43
C LYS A 211 30.20 -0.30 -0.42
N LEU A 212 29.77 0.83 0.15
CA LEU A 212 28.91 1.83 -0.51
C LEU A 212 29.53 3.23 -0.44
N PRO A 213 30.65 3.49 -1.13
CA PRO A 213 31.37 4.76 -1.01
C PRO A 213 30.56 5.99 -1.43
N ASN A 214 29.67 5.87 -2.43
CA ASN A 214 28.86 7.00 -2.88
C ASN A 214 27.70 7.28 -1.92
N PHE A 215 27.10 6.25 -1.31
CA PHE A 215 26.17 6.45 -0.20
C PHE A 215 26.87 7.02 1.04
N SER A 216 28.12 6.61 1.34
CA SER A 216 28.91 7.23 2.43
C SER A 216 29.10 8.71 2.18
N HIS A 217 29.43 9.08 0.94
CA HIS A 217 29.54 10.46 0.53
C HIS A 217 28.24 11.25 0.76
N LEU A 218 27.06 10.68 0.44
CA LEU A 218 25.77 11.31 0.73
C LEU A 218 25.50 11.45 2.24
N VAL A 219 25.90 10.48 3.05
CA VAL A 219 25.77 10.51 4.52
C VAL A 219 26.62 11.63 5.12
N GLU A 220 27.85 11.79 4.64
CA GLU A 220 28.81 12.77 5.12
C GLU A 220 28.53 14.19 4.62
N ASN A 221 28.10 14.33 3.36
CA ASN A 221 28.03 15.63 2.70
C ASN A 221 26.60 16.08 2.39
N GLY A 222 25.59 15.28 2.73
CA GLY A 222 24.18 15.57 2.51
C GLY A 222 23.32 15.47 3.78
N SER A 223 22.01 15.52 3.57
CA SER A 223 21.01 15.18 4.60
C SER A 223 20.38 13.85 4.26
N TRP A 224 20.13 12.99 5.24
CA TRP A 224 19.62 11.63 5.01
C TRP A 224 18.73 11.16 6.16
N GLY A 225 17.80 10.26 5.89
CA GLY A 225 16.95 9.72 6.96
C GLY A 225 15.93 8.73 6.44
N ARG A 226 15.22 8.09 7.38
CA ARG A 226 14.16 7.13 7.05
C ARG A 226 12.97 7.84 6.39
N LEU A 227 12.46 7.27 5.31
CA LEU A 227 11.27 7.74 4.62
C LEU A 227 10.07 6.88 5.00
N ALA A 228 9.25 7.40 5.91
CA ALA A 228 8.09 6.70 6.42
C ALA A 228 6.98 6.61 5.37
N GLY A 229 6.62 5.38 5.03
CA GLY A 229 5.49 5.04 4.18
C GLY A 229 4.18 4.95 4.96
N PHE A 230 3.19 4.32 4.33
CA PHE A 230 1.96 3.89 4.99
C PHE A 230 1.45 2.61 4.34
N THR A 231 0.57 1.90 5.03
CA THR A 231 -0.06 0.69 4.50
C THR A 231 -1.37 1.01 3.76
N PRO A 232 -1.68 0.29 2.67
CA PRO A 232 -0.84 -0.67 1.95
C PRO A 232 0.33 0.01 1.25
N ASN A 233 1.49 -0.65 1.29
CA ASN A 233 2.74 -0.16 0.73
C ASN A 233 2.86 -0.56 -0.76
N GLU A 234 1.87 -0.16 -1.58
CA GLU A 234 1.86 -0.48 -3.02
C GLU A 234 2.48 0.69 -3.81
N SER A 235 3.37 0.41 -4.78
CA SER A 235 4.09 1.44 -5.55
C SER A 235 3.15 2.47 -6.21
N GLU A 236 2.00 2.06 -6.74
CA GLU A 236 1.04 3.00 -7.37
C GLU A 236 0.43 3.97 -6.35
N VAL A 237 0.15 3.50 -5.12
CA VAL A 237 -0.49 4.30 -4.08
C VAL A 237 0.53 5.24 -3.42
N LEU A 238 1.70 4.71 -3.07
CA LEU A 238 2.78 5.52 -2.50
C LEU A 238 3.33 6.52 -3.50
N GLY A 239 3.51 6.12 -4.76
CA GLY A 239 3.92 7.03 -5.84
C GLY A 239 2.93 8.17 -6.03
N ALA A 240 1.63 7.89 -6.01
CA ALA A 240 0.61 8.95 -6.07
C ALA A 240 0.64 9.89 -4.86
N SER A 241 0.89 9.36 -3.66
CA SER A 241 1.03 10.17 -2.44
C SER A 241 2.31 11.03 -2.45
N LEU A 242 3.40 10.48 -2.97
CA LEU A 242 4.67 11.16 -3.16
C LEU A 242 4.54 12.30 -4.18
N ASP A 243 3.86 12.02 -5.30
CA ASP A 243 3.63 12.95 -6.41
C ASP A 243 2.65 14.08 -6.08
N THR A 244 1.75 13.91 -5.10
CA THR A 244 0.71 14.89 -4.80
C THR A 244 0.86 15.55 -3.44
N GLY A 245 1.65 14.94 -2.54
CA GLY A 245 1.71 15.33 -1.13
C GLY A 245 0.40 15.10 -0.37
N LYS A 246 -0.51 14.30 -0.93
CA LYS A 246 -1.84 13.99 -0.38
C LYS A 246 -1.90 12.52 -0.02
N LEU A 247 -2.76 12.14 0.90
CA LEU A 247 -3.05 10.74 1.24
C LEU A 247 -4.15 10.15 0.32
N PRO A 248 -4.32 8.81 0.28
CA PRO A 248 -5.26 8.15 -0.65
C PRO A 248 -6.71 8.64 -0.58
N TYR A 249 -7.17 9.08 0.60
CA TYR A 249 -8.50 9.65 0.76
C TYR A 249 -8.72 10.99 0.03
N LYS A 250 -7.63 11.68 -0.37
CA LYS A 250 -7.67 12.92 -1.18
C LYS A 250 -7.34 12.67 -2.65
N HIS A 251 -6.24 11.97 -2.96
CA HIS A 251 -5.80 11.76 -4.36
C HIS A 251 -6.51 10.61 -5.09
N ARG A 252 -7.24 9.74 -4.39
CA ARG A 252 -8.16 8.73 -4.95
C ARG A 252 -7.52 7.65 -5.84
N ARG A 253 -6.20 7.53 -5.84
CA ARG A 253 -5.48 6.40 -6.46
C ARG A 253 -5.25 5.33 -5.42
N LEU A 254 -6.03 4.25 -5.47
CA LEU A 254 -6.13 3.27 -4.38
C LEU A 254 -5.44 1.94 -4.67
N SER A 255 -5.29 1.57 -5.94
CA SER A 255 -4.53 0.41 -6.38
C SER A 255 -4.26 0.49 -7.90
N ALA A 256 -3.29 -0.28 -8.37
CA ALA A 256 -3.02 -0.49 -9.80
C ALA A 256 -4.04 -1.41 -10.48
N PHE A 257 -4.75 -2.22 -9.70
CA PHE A 257 -5.69 -3.23 -10.18
C PHE A 257 -7.09 -2.98 -9.60
N ALA A 258 -8.11 -3.41 -10.34
CA ALA A 258 -9.48 -3.43 -9.85
C ALA A 258 -10.09 -4.82 -10.05
N TYR A 259 -11.17 -5.09 -9.32
CA TYR A 259 -11.93 -6.33 -9.43
C TYR A 259 -13.40 -6.04 -9.70
N ARG A 260 -14.07 -6.94 -10.41
CA ARG A 260 -15.52 -6.91 -10.59
C ARG A 260 -16.14 -8.25 -10.25
N LEU A 261 -17.37 -8.23 -9.74
CA LEU A 261 -18.16 -9.46 -9.58
C LEU A 261 -18.56 -10.00 -10.94
N ARG A 262 -18.82 -11.32 -10.99
CA ARG A 262 -19.41 -11.95 -12.17
C ARG A 262 -20.72 -11.26 -12.53
N ASN A 263 -20.81 -10.84 -13.80
CA ASN A 263 -22.01 -10.21 -14.38
C ASN A 263 -22.49 -8.93 -13.67
N HIS A 264 -21.59 -8.17 -13.03
CA HIS A 264 -21.91 -6.87 -12.45
C HIS A 264 -20.97 -5.78 -12.99
N PRO A 265 -21.45 -4.56 -13.29
CA PRO A 265 -20.62 -3.49 -13.86
C PRO A 265 -19.75 -2.78 -12.82
N GLN A 266 -20.18 -2.71 -11.55
CA GLN A 266 -19.45 -2.03 -10.48
C GLN A 266 -18.09 -2.67 -10.20
N ARG A 267 -17.06 -1.81 -10.08
CA ARG A 267 -15.67 -2.18 -9.77
C ARG A 267 -15.35 -1.99 -8.29
N MET A 268 -14.33 -2.69 -7.84
CA MET A 268 -13.72 -2.61 -6.52
C MET A 268 -12.22 -2.39 -6.72
N ASP A 269 -11.74 -1.18 -6.45
CA ASP A 269 -10.33 -0.82 -6.51
C ASP A 269 -9.56 -1.43 -5.33
N VAL A 270 -10.24 -1.62 -4.20
CA VAL A 270 -9.66 -2.13 -2.96
C VAL A 270 -10.41 -3.37 -2.52
N VAL A 271 -9.66 -4.40 -2.15
CA VAL A 271 -10.21 -5.64 -1.61
C VAL A 271 -9.70 -5.87 -0.19
N PRO A 272 -10.51 -6.50 0.70
CA PRO A 272 -10.06 -6.76 2.06
C PRO A 272 -8.86 -7.71 2.09
N ARG A 273 -7.93 -7.42 3.00
CA ARG A 273 -6.77 -8.26 3.32
C ARG A 273 -7.15 -9.27 4.40
N PHE A 274 -6.30 -10.29 4.59
CA PHE A 274 -6.40 -11.32 5.63
C PHE A 274 -7.60 -12.28 5.54
N ILE A 275 -8.35 -12.26 4.44
CA ILE A 275 -9.47 -13.18 4.19
C ILE A 275 -9.31 -14.01 2.90
N PHE A 276 -8.12 -14.03 2.30
CA PHE A 276 -7.87 -14.71 1.02
C PHE A 276 -8.80 -14.28 -0.12
N PHE A 277 -9.20 -13.01 -0.14
CA PHE A 277 -10.17 -12.49 -1.10
C PHE A 277 -9.76 -12.74 -2.56
N HIS A 278 -8.46 -12.69 -2.85
CA HIS A 278 -7.92 -13.00 -4.17
C HIS A 278 -8.25 -14.42 -4.65
N GLN A 279 -8.47 -15.40 -3.77
CA GLN A 279 -8.83 -16.76 -4.17
C GLN A 279 -10.22 -16.84 -4.81
N LEU A 280 -11.09 -15.84 -4.58
CA LEU A 280 -12.36 -15.73 -5.29
C LEU A 280 -12.19 -15.56 -6.81
N SER A 281 -11.05 -15.04 -7.27
CA SER A 281 -10.71 -15.00 -8.69
C SER A 281 -10.48 -16.40 -9.27
N ARG A 282 -9.86 -17.31 -8.50
CA ARG A 282 -9.67 -18.72 -8.89
C ARG A 282 -11.00 -19.47 -8.98
N LEU A 283 -11.96 -19.11 -8.12
CA LEU A 283 -13.32 -19.64 -8.14
C LEU A 283 -14.19 -19.02 -9.26
N GLY A 284 -13.67 -18.06 -10.03
CA GLY A 284 -14.42 -17.37 -11.09
C GLY A 284 -15.49 -16.40 -10.58
N LEU A 285 -15.49 -16.07 -9.28
CA LEU A 285 -16.43 -15.13 -8.65
C LEU A 285 -15.98 -13.68 -8.84
N LEU A 286 -14.67 -13.45 -8.95
CA LEU A 286 -14.07 -12.16 -9.28
C LEU A 286 -13.37 -12.21 -10.64
N LYS A 287 -13.50 -11.14 -11.42
CA LYS A 287 -12.70 -10.92 -12.63
C LYS A 287 -11.76 -9.73 -12.43
N PRO A 288 -10.48 -9.84 -12.79
CA PRO A 288 -9.58 -8.69 -12.80
C PRO A 288 -10.06 -7.67 -13.84
N ALA A 289 -9.84 -6.40 -13.52
CA ALA A 289 -10.10 -5.25 -14.36
C ALA A 289 -8.96 -4.24 -14.17
N SER A 290 -8.73 -3.39 -15.16
CA SER A 290 -7.81 -2.25 -15.00
C SER A 290 -8.45 -1.21 -14.07
N ALA A 291 -7.65 -0.61 -13.20
CA ALA A 291 -8.10 0.55 -12.42
C ALA A 291 -8.53 1.68 -13.36
N GLU A 292 -9.63 2.37 -13.04
CA GLU A 292 -10.05 3.55 -13.81
C GLU A 292 -9.19 4.77 -13.46
N ALA A 293 -8.98 5.63 -14.45
CA ALA A 293 -8.44 6.96 -14.24
C ALA A 293 -9.51 7.82 -13.55
N HIS A 294 -9.55 7.76 -12.22
CA HIS A 294 -10.37 8.66 -11.42
C HIS A 294 -9.90 10.11 -11.60
N ALA A 295 -10.78 11.08 -11.34
CA ALA A 295 -10.44 12.50 -11.31
C ALA A 295 -9.14 12.69 -10.50
N ARG A 296 -8.13 13.23 -11.19
CA ARG A 296 -6.77 13.29 -10.67
C ARG A 296 -6.65 14.56 -9.85
N SER A 297 -6.23 14.44 -8.60
CA SER A 297 -5.60 15.58 -7.96
C SER A 297 -4.40 16.01 -8.79
N THR A 298 -4.22 17.31 -8.94
CA THR A 298 -3.07 17.91 -9.60
C THR A 298 -1.80 17.42 -8.88
N ASP A 299 -0.94 16.73 -9.64
CA ASP A 299 0.33 16.21 -9.17
C ASP A 299 1.49 17.14 -9.52
N LEU A 300 2.66 16.93 -8.91
CA LEU A 300 3.86 17.74 -9.13
C LEU A 300 4.22 17.84 -10.61
N TRP A 301 4.03 16.77 -11.37
CA TRP A 301 4.41 16.72 -12.77
C TRP A 301 3.54 17.62 -13.62
N GLN A 302 2.22 17.64 -13.34
CA GLN A 302 1.31 18.61 -13.92
C GLN A 302 1.68 20.03 -13.47
N ILE A 303 1.98 20.27 -12.19
CA ILE A 303 2.39 21.60 -11.69
C ILE A 303 3.65 22.09 -12.41
N PHE A 304 4.66 21.23 -12.55
CA PHE A 304 5.90 21.56 -13.25
C PHE A 304 5.66 21.89 -14.73
N SER A 305 4.81 21.10 -15.39
CA SER A 305 4.42 21.35 -16.78
C SER A 305 3.66 22.68 -16.92
N ASP A 306 2.73 22.96 -16.00
CA ASP A 306 1.92 24.19 -16.00
C ASP A 306 2.79 25.44 -15.71
N CYS A 307 3.87 25.29 -14.94
CA CYS A 307 4.91 26.30 -14.75
C CYS A 307 5.85 26.46 -15.97
N GLY A 308 5.69 25.65 -17.03
CA GLY A 308 6.57 25.67 -18.21
C GLY A 308 7.94 25.04 -18.00
N LEU A 309 8.13 24.19 -16.98
CA LEU A 309 9.40 23.50 -16.76
C LEU A 309 9.60 22.37 -17.77
N THR A 310 10.83 22.20 -18.24
CA THR A 310 11.23 21.00 -18.98
C THR A 310 11.41 19.84 -18.00
N VAL A 311 10.54 18.83 -18.12
CA VAL A 311 10.50 17.66 -17.24
C VAL A 311 10.80 16.40 -18.04
N LEU A 312 11.70 15.56 -17.52
CA LEU A 312 11.92 14.19 -18.00
C LEU A 312 11.61 13.21 -16.87
N ARG A 313 10.53 12.44 -17.05
CA ARG A 313 10.04 11.45 -16.09
C ARG A 313 10.22 10.03 -16.65
N ARG A 314 10.95 9.19 -15.91
CA ARG A 314 11.25 7.77 -16.17
C ARG A 314 11.04 6.94 -14.91
N ASP A 315 9.83 6.95 -14.38
CA ASP A 315 9.51 6.42 -13.05
C ASP A 315 8.59 5.19 -13.06
N ARG A 316 8.23 4.69 -14.25
CA ARG A 316 7.46 3.47 -14.45
C ARG A 316 8.26 2.55 -15.37
N PRO A 317 9.17 1.73 -14.84
CA PRO A 317 9.85 0.74 -15.67
C PRO A 317 8.78 -0.20 -16.22
N ILE A 318 8.58 -0.19 -17.54
CA ILE A 318 7.72 -1.18 -18.19
C ILE A 318 8.52 -2.48 -18.16
N PRO A 319 8.04 -3.56 -17.50
CA PRO A 319 8.73 -4.83 -17.50
C PRO A 319 8.78 -5.32 -18.95
N ALA A 320 9.92 -5.16 -19.60
CA ALA A 320 10.15 -5.72 -20.91
C ALA A 320 10.56 -7.17 -20.72
N GLU A 321 9.67 -8.10 -21.05
CA GLU A 321 9.98 -9.52 -21.07
C GLU A 321 11.05 -9.81 -22.13
N ASN A 322 12.08 -10.56 -21.75
CA ASN A 322 13.08 -11.14 -22.66
C ASN A 322 13.80 -10.14 -23.57
N VAL A 323 14.27 -9.02 -23.02
CA VAL A 323 15.14 -8.11 -23.77
C VAL A 323 16.56 -8.70 -23.84
N PRO A 324 17.14 -8.86 -25.04
CA PRO A 324 18.54 -9.25 -25.18
C PRO A 324 19.46 -8.19 -24.56
N ALA A 325 20.40 -8.62 -23.73
CA ALA A 325 21.38 -7.71 -23.13
C ALA A 325 22.33 -7.17 -24.22
N GLY A 326 22.57 -5.86 -24.22
CA GLY A 326 23.63 -5.26 -25.03
C GLY A 326 25.02 -5.68 -24.52
N GLN A 327 26.03 -5.67 -25.39
CA GLN A 327 27.40 -6.12 -25.07
C GLN A 327 28.01 -5.40 -23.84
N LYS A 328 27.72 -4.10 -23.69
CA LYS A 328 28.15 -3.29 -22.54
C LYS A 328 27.50 -3.77 -21.23
N ALA A 329 26.20 -4.08 -21.27
CA ALA A 329 25.48 -4.57 -20.12
C ALA A 329 25.97 -5.98 -19.71
N GLU A 330 26.27 -6.87 -20.65
CA GLU A 330 26.87 -8.19 -20.38
C GLU A 330 28.24 -8.08 -19.72
N THR A 331 29.05 -7.11 -20.17
CA THR A 331 30.36 -6.85 -19.54
C THR A 331 30.20 -6.33 -18.13
N ALA A 332 29.29 -5.37 -17.90
CA ALA A 332 28.98 -4.85 -16.58
C ALA A 332 28.44 -5.93 -15.64
N PHE A 333 27.60 -6.84 -16.16
CA PHE A 333 27.07 -7.98 -15.42
C PHE A 333 28.19 -8.94 -15.00
N THR A 334 29.07 -9.28 -15.94
CA THR A 334 30.23 -10.16 -15.69
C THR A 334 31.16 -9.60 -14.62
N LEU A 335 31.33 -8.27 -14.58
CA LEU A 335 32.11 -7.61 -13.54
C LEU A 335 31.37 -7.57 -12.19
N GLN A 336 30.07 -7.27 -12.19
CA GLN A 336 29.27 -7.18 -10.96
C GLN A 336 29.10 -8.55 -10.27
N PHE A 337 28.91 -9.59 -11.07
CA PHE A 337 28.62 -10.95 -10.62
C PHE A 337 29.72 -11.91 -11.09
N ALA A 338 30.99 -11.55 -10.92
CA ALA A 338 32.13 -12.31 -11.45
C ALA A 338 32.18 -13.78 -10.97
N ASP A 339 31.69 -14.02 -9.75
CA ASP A 339 31.51 -15.32 -9.08
C ASP A 339 30.28 -16.10 -9.57
N LEU A 340 29.28 -15.42 -10.14
CA LEU A 340 28.02 -16.00 -10.64
C LEU A 340 27.85 -15.85 -12.16
N ARG A 341 28.90 -15.46 -12.89
CA ARG A 341 28.83 -15.12 -14.32
C ARG A 341 28.39 -16.28 -15.23
N PHE A 342 28.64 -17.52 -14.81
CA PHE A 342 28.25 -18.74 -15.53
C PHE A 342 27.04 -19.42 -14.89
N GLU A 343 26.36 -18.75 -13.97
CA GLU A 343 25.21 -19.32 -13.28
C GLU A 343 24.00 -19.42 -14.21
N THR A 344 23.49 -20.64 -14.36
CA THR A 344 22.36 -20.95 -15.25
C THR A 344 21.12 -21.42 -14.50
N SER A 345 21.17 -21.56 -13.17
CA SER A 345 20.01 -21.95 -12.38
C SER A 345 18.85 -20.96 -12.55
N PRO A 346 17.61 -21.46 -12.67
CA PRO A 346 16.41 -20.62 -12.63
C PRO A 346 16.36 -19.71 -11.39
N LEU A 347 16.99 -20.10 -10.27
CA LEU A 347 17.07 -19.30 -9.05
C LEU A 347 17.76 -17.95 -9.27
N PHE A 348 18.74 -17.88 -10.18
CA PHE A 348 19.48 -16.64 -10.46
C PHE A 348 18.80 -15.74 -11.51
N THR A 349 17.78 -16.25 -12.19
CA THR A 349 17.07 -15.54 -13.27
C THR A 349 16.51 -14.17 -12.83
N PRO A 350 15.86 -14.02 -11.65
CA PRO A 350 15.33 -12.73 -11.23
C PRO A 350 16.42 -11.66 -11.06
N ALA A 351 17.59 -12.01 -10.51
CA ALA A 351 18.70 -11.08 -10.35
C ALA A 351 19.31 -10.66 -11.70
N ARG A 352 19.52 -11.64 -12.60
CA ARG A 352 20.03 -11.39 -13.96
C ARG A 352 19.10 -10.49 -14.76
N GLN A 353 17.80 -10.79 -14.80
CA GLN A 353 16.82 -9.98 -15.51
C GLN A 353 16.71 -8.56 -14.92
N SER A 354 16.65 -8.44 -13.59
CA SER A 354 16.58 -7.15 -12.92
C SER A 354 17.80 -6.29 -13.23
N PHE A 355 19.02 -6.86 -13.20
CA PHE A 355 20.24 -6.13 -13.53
C PHE A 355 20.23 -5.56 -14.95
N PHE A 356 19.84 -6.37 -15.94
CA PHE A 356 19.79 -5.91 -17.34
C PHE A 356 18.70 -4.88 -17.58
N GLN A 357 17.53 -5.05 -16.95
CA GLN A 357 16.43 -4.09 -17.04
C GLN A 357 16.85 -2.73 -16.45
N ASP A 358 17.37 -2.71 -15.23
CA ASP A 358 17.81 -1.47 -14.58
C ASP A 358 18.97 -0.81 -15.32
N THR A 359 19.94 -1.59 -15.81
CA THR A 359 21.07 -1.06 -16.60
C THR A 359 20.56 -0.38 -17.87
N ARG A 360 19.70 -1.05 -18.64
CA ARG A 360 19.15 -0.49 -19.87
C ARG A 360 18.31 0.75 -19.59
N PHE A 361 17.44 0.68 -18.59
CA PHE A 361 16.52 1.77 -18.27
C PHE A 361 17.27 3.01 -17.79
N GLU A 362 18.32 2.85 -16.99
CA GLU A 362 19.20 3.95 -16.58
C GLU A 362 19.98 4.54 -17.76
N GLU A 363 20.52 3.70 -18.65
CA GLU A 363 21.25 4.18 -19.83
C GLU A 363 20.37 4.98 -20.78
N GLU A 364 19.16 4.48 -21.10
CA GLU A 364 18.18 5.18 -21.94
C GLU A 364 17.75 6.51 -21.31
N ALA A 365 17.43 6.50 -20.01
CA ALA A 365 17.05 7.71 -19.28
C ALA A 365 18.18 8.75 -19.25
N ASN A 366 19.43 8.32 -19.05
CA ASN A 366 20.57 9.22 -18.98
C ASN A 366 20.94 9.80 -20.36
N GLN A 367 20.87 9.02 -21.44
CA GLN A 367 21.06 9.52 -22.81
C GLN A 367 20.05 10.63 -23.14
N GLU A 368 18.79 10.42 -22.78
CA GLU A 368 17.75 11.40 -23.01
C GLU A 368 17.89 12.63 -22.09
N ARG A 369 18.31 12.44 -20.83
CA ARG A 369 18.68 13.54 -19.91
C ARG A 369 19.77 14.41 -20.51
N GLN A 370 20.81 13.81 -21.08
CA GLN A 370 21.90 14.53 -21.73
C GLN A 370 21.43 15.32 -22.95
N ARG A 371 20.52 14.74 -23.76
CA ARG A 371 19.96 15.38 -24.95
C ARG A 371 19.01 16.54 -24.61
N MET A 372 18.12 16.35 -23.65
CA MET A 372 17.07 17.33 -23.32
C MET A 372 17.49 18.38 -22.28
N GLN A 373 18.51 18.09 -21.45
CA GLN A 373 18.96 18.95 -20.36
C GLN A 373 17.81 19.47 -19.48
N PRO A 374 16.89 18.60 -19.01
CA PRO A 374 15.66 19.00 -18.35
C PRO A 374 15.94 19.76 -17.04
N ARG A 375 15.00 20.63 -16.64
CA ARG A 375 15.05 21.32 -15.34
C ARG A 375 14.70 20.38 -14.20
N VAL A 376 13.81 19.42 -14.45
CA VAL A 376 13.46 18.34 -13.52
C VAL A 376 13.66 16.99 -14.20
N PHE A 377 14.50 16.14 -13.63
CA PHE A 377 14.72 14.77 -14.06
C PHE A 377 14.30 13.80 -12.96
N SER A 378 13.60 12.73 -13.33
CA SER A 378 13.22 11.66 -12.41
C SER A 378 13.41 10.29 -13.03
N LEU A 379 14.08 9.40 -12.30
CA LEU A 379 14.32 8.01 -12.67
C LEU A 379 13.91 7.11 -11.49
N MET A 380 13.18 6.01 -11.74
CA MET A 380 12.90 4.97 -10.73
C MET A 380 13.44 3.63 -11.21
N LEU A 381 14.29 2.99 -10.42
CA LEU A 381 14.80 1.63 -10.63
C LEU A 381 14.16 0.68 -9.62
N SER A 382 13.71 -0.49 -10.07
CA SER A 382 12.95 -1.46 -9.25
C SER A 382 13.64 -2.81 -9.09
N GLY A 383 14.81 -2.99 -9.69
CA GLY A 383 15.51 -4.25 -9.69
C GLY A 383 15.91 -4.73 -8.29
N LEU A 384 16.33 -3.83 -7.40
CA LEU A 384 16.69 -4.20 -6.03
C LEU A 384 15.50 -4.78 -5.26
N ASN A 385 14.35 -4.12 -5.27
CA ASN A 385 13.09 -4.65 -4.72
C ASN A 385 12.74 -6.05 -5.26
N THR A 386 13.04 -6.33 -6.54
CA THR A 386 12.85 -7.66 -7.12
C THR A 386 13.89 -8.66 -6.60
N VAL A 387 15.16 -8.29 -6.58
CA VAL A 387 16.24 -9.14 -6.07
C VAL A 387 16.01 -9.47 -4.60
N GLU A 388 15.72 -8.48 -3.76
CA GLU A 388 15.44 -8.71 -2.35
C GLU A 388 14.26 -9.68 -2.16
N LYS A 389 13.16 -9.57 -2.92
CA LYS A 389 12.02 -10.51 -2.84
C LYS A 389 12.39 -11.99 -3.00
N TYR A 390 13.39 -12.30 -3.83
CA TYR A 390 13.77 -13.69 -4.12
C TYR A 390 14.99 -14.16 -3.31
N PHE A 391 15.93 -13.26 -3.02
CA PHE A 391 17.22 -13.61 -2.45
C PHE A 391 17.35 -13.37 -0.94
N TYR A 392 16.35 -12.77 -0.28
CA TYR A 392 16.39 -12.50 1.16
C TYR A 392 16.70 -13.75 2.00
N GLN A 393 16.11 -14.90 1.62
CA GLN A 393 16.34 -16.17 2.31
C GLN A 393 17.79 -16.67 2.26
N TYR A 394 18.56 -16.30 1.23
CA TYR A 394 19.96 -16.71 1.11
C TYR A 394 20.89 -15.78 1.86
N SER A 395 20.56 -14.48 1.93
CA SER A 395 21.30 -13.50 2.72
C SER A 395 21.06 -13.64 4.23
N PHE A 396 19.88 -14.14 4.64
CA PHE A 396 19.51 -14.34 6.04
C PHE A 396 18.90 -15.73 6.29
N PRO A 397 19.68 -16.82 6.08
CA PRO A 397 19.15 -18.19 6.15
C PRO A 397 18.55 -18.53 7.51
N ASP A 398 19.02 -17.94 8.60
CA ASP A 398 18.52 -18.16 9.97
C ASP A 398 17.04 -17.76 10.17
N LEU A 399 16.50 -16.90 9.30
CA LEU A 399 15.09 -16.49 9.33
C LEU A 399 14.16 -17.48 8.59
N TYR A 400 14.73 -18.52 7.96
CA TYR A 400 14.02 -19.44 7.08
C TYR A 400 14.28 -20.89 7.47
N SER A 401 13.24 -21.71 7.39
CA SER A 401 13.34 -23.16 7.58
C SER A 401 13.56 -23.85 6.24
N GLY A 402 14.64 -24.62 6.09
CA GLY A 402 14.87 -25.47 4.92
C GLY A 402 15.54 -24.79 3.72
N VAL A 403 16.33 -23.75 3.95
CA VAL A 403 17.20 -23.18 2.90
C VAL A 403 18.39 -24.12 2.70
N ASP A 404 18.71 -24.48 1.46
CA ASP A 404 19.88 -25.28 1.13
C ASP A 404 21.18 -24.50 1.44
N ALA A 405 22.12 -25.15 2.14
CA ALA A 405 23.36 -24.51 2.58
C ALA A 405 24.28 -24.13 1.42
N GLY A 406 24.27 -24.92 0.33
CA GLY A 406 25.03 -24.62 -0.89
C GLY A 406 24.46 -23.40 -1.60
N ASP A 407 23.13 -23.33 -1.74
CA ASP A 407 22.45 -22.16 -2.31
C ASP A 407 22.64 -20.91 -1.44
N ALA A 408 22.57 -21.02 -0.11
CA ALA A 408 22.83 -19.91 0.80
C ALA A 408 24.27 -19.38 0.66
N ALA A 409 25.26 -20.26 0.63
CA ALA A 409 26.66 -19.88 0.44
C ALA A 409 26.89 -19.21 -0.93
N LYS A 410 26.19 -19.68 -1.96
CA LYS A 410 26.33 -19.20 -3.34
C LYS A 410 25.61 -17.88 -3.60
N PHE A 411 24.40 -17.72 -3.08
CA PHE A 411 23.51 -16.60 -3.40
C PHE A 411 23.42 -15.54 -2.28
N GLY A 412 24.01 -15.79 -1.11
CA GLY A 412 23.91 -14.88 0.04
C GLY A 412 24.44 -13.46 -0.21
N SER A 413 25.38 -13.29 -1.15
CA SER A 413 25.96 -11.98 -1.51
C SER A 413 25.20 -11.23 -2.61
N VAL A 414 24.12 -11.80 -3.18
CA VAL A 414 23.43 -11.23 -4.34
C VAL A 414 22.78 -9.87 -4.01
N ILE A 415 22.14 -9.73 -2.84
CA ILE A 415 21.55 -8.45 -2.40
C ILE A 415 22.65 -7.39 -2.24
N GLU A 416 23.74 -7.73 -1.53
CA GLU A 416 24.89 -6.83 -1.34
C GLU A 416 25.45 -6.33 -2.69
N LYS A 417 25.69 -7.24 -3.64
CA LYS A 417 26.17 -6.89 -4.98
C LYS A 417 25.21 -5.94 -5.71
N TYR A 418 23.91 -6.06 -5.46
CA TYR A 418 22.92 -5.17 -6.04
C TYR A 418 22.93 -3.76 -5.41
N TYR A 419 23.15 -3.65 -4.10
CA TYR A 419 23.42 -2.36 -3.45
C TYR A 419 24.68 -1.69 -4.01
N GLN A 420 25.77 -2.46 -4.22
CA GLN A 420 26.99 -1.95 -4.86
C GLN A 420 26.74 -1.49 -6.31
N PHE A 421 25.90 -2.19 -7.06
CA PHE A 421 25.49 -1.77 -8.39
C PHE A 421 24.78 -0.40 -8.34
N TYR A 422 23.82 -0.21 -7.44
CA TYR A 422 23.14 1.07 -7.23
C TYR A 422 24.07 2.18 -6.74
N ASP A 423 25.02 1.87 -5.86
CA ASP A 423 26.06 2.82 -5.44
C ASP A 423 26.89 3.33 -6.63
N ARG A 424 27.25 2.46 -7.57
CA ARG A 424 27.95 2.88 -8.82
C ARG A 424 27.08 3.70 -9.75
N ILE A 425 25.76 3.45 -9.80
CA ILE A 425 24.82 4.32 -10.53
C ILE A 425 24.83 5.70 -9.90
N LEU A 426 24.63 5.77 -8.58
CA LEU A 426 24.65 7.01 -7.81
C LEU A 426 25.93 7.83 -8.07
N GLY A 427 27.10 7.19 -8.07
CA GLY A 427 28.37 7.85 -8.38
C GLY A 427 28.39 8.58 -9.72
N ARG A 428 27.72 8.06 -10.77
CA ARG A 428 27.62 8.75 -12.07
C ARG A 428 26.75 10.02 -11.98
N TYR A 429 25.68 9.98 -11.19
CA TYR A 429 24.83 11.15 -10.98
C TYR A 429 25.51 12.21 -10.14
N LEU A 430 26.24 11.81 -9.10
CA LEU A 430 27.08 12.72 -8.31
C LEU A 430 28.15 13.40 -9.16
N ALA A 431 28.85 12.65 -10.01
CA ALA A 431 29.91 13.17 -10.87
C ALA A 431 29.42 14.12 -11.99
N SER A 432 28.13 14.06 -12.34
CA SER A 432 27.52 14.91 -13.39
C SER A 432 26.61 16.00 -12.83
N LEU A 433 26.58 16.18 -11.51
CA LEU A 433 25.70 17.15 -10.85
C LEU A 433 26.17 18.58 -11.10
N LYS A 434 25.24 19.46 -11.50
CA LYS A 434 25.53 20.89 -11.67
C LYS A 434 25.47 21.64 -10.34
N GLU A 435 26.08 22.83 -10.27
CA GLU A 435 26.07 23.66 -9.05
C GLU A 435 24.66 24.11 -8.63
N ASP A 436 23.77 24.32 -9.60
CA ASP A 436 22.36 24.69 -9.39
C ASP A 436 21.44 23.48 -9.18
N GLU A 437 21.98 22.26 -9.15
CA GLU A 437 21.21 21.02 -9.14
C GLU A 437 21.19 20.37 -7.76
N THR A 438 20.00 19.98 -7.31
CA THR A 438 19.80 19.18 -6.11
C THR A 438 19.50 17.74 -6.52
N LEU A 439 20.29 16.81 -5.97
CA LEU A 439 20.08 15.37 -6.08
C LEU A 439 19.29 14.88 -4.88
N ILE A 440 18.25 14.10 -5.15
CA ILE A 440 17.47 13.41 -4.13
C ILE A 440 17.43 11.93 -4.49
N VAL A 441 17.92 11.09 -3.59
CA VAL A 441 17.85 9.64 -3.72
C VAL A 441 16.81 9.12 -2.74
N TYR A 442 15.88 8.29 -3.18
CA TYR A 442 14.83 7.81 -2.29
C TYR A 442 14.34 6.40 -2.60
N SER A 443 13.77 5.75 -1.58
CA SER A 443 12.92 4.58 -1.71
C SER A 443 11.68 4.79 -0.85
N PRO A 444 10.46 4.60 -1.37
CA PRO A 444 9.24 4.71 -0.59
C PRO A 444 9.13 3.67 0.53
N HIS A 445 9.86 2.56 0.43
CA HIS A 445 9.80 1.43 1.34
C HIS A 445 11.09 0.61 1.36
N GLY A 446 11.30 -0.12 2.47
CA GLY A 446 12.28 -1.21 2.53
C GLY A 446 11.68 -2.54 2.10
N ILE A 447 12.20 -3.62 2.67
CA ILE A 447 11.69 -4.97 2.50
C ILE A 447 11.80 -5.75 3.82
N GLU A 448 10.93 -6.74 4.03
CA GLU A 448 10.95 -7.61 5.20
C GLU A 448 10.75 -9.09 4.82
N PRO A 449 11.22 -10.04 5.66
CA PRO A 449 11.02 -11.45 5.41
C PRO A 449 9.54 -11.82 5.40
N LEU A 450 9.15 -12.66 4.44
CA LEU A 450 7.78 -13.09 4.29
C LEU A 450 7.35 -13.92 5.52
N PRO A 451 6.23 -13.58 6.19
CA PRO A 451 5.73 -14.34 7.35
C PRO A 451 5.60 -15.83 7.06
N TYR A 452 5.89 -16.67 8.07
CA TYR A 452 5.87 -18.13 7.94
C TYR A 452 4.59 -18.68 7.30
N TRP A 453 3.42 -18.19 7.72
CA TRP A 453 2.14 -18.64 7.17
C TRP A 453 1.96 -18.27 5.69
N LYS A 454 2.46 -17.11 5.24
CA LYS A 454 2.44 -16.71 3.82
C LYS A 454 3.38 -17.59 3.00
N ARG A 455 4.56 -17.96 3.55
CA ARG A 455 5.51 -18.87 2.90
C ARG A 455 4.89 -20.26 2.66
N LEU A 456 4.24 -20.83 3.68
CA LEU A 456 3.52 -22.11 3.55
C LEU A 456 2.44 -22.05 2.47
N LEU A 457 1.69 -20.95 2.39
CA LEU A 457 0.66 -20.77 1.37
C LEU A 457 1.25 -20.48 -0.03
N GLY A 458 2.44 -19.90 -0.10
CA GLY A 458 3.19 -19.67 -1.34
C GLY A 458 3.30 -20.94 -2.19
N TRP A 459 3.53 -22.08 -1.54
CA TRP A 459 3.67 -23.40 -2.15
C TRP A 459 2.37 -23.88 -2.79
N VAL A 460 1.22 -23.58 -2.18
CA VAL A 460 -0.12 -23.91 -2.72
C VAL A 460 -0.58 -22.88 -3.77
N SER A 461 -0.02 -21.67 -3.73
CA SER A 461 -0.45 -20.56 -4.58
C SER A 461 0.30 -20.45 -5.92
N GLY A 462 1.36 -21.22 -6.14
CA GLY A 462 2.10 -21.24 -7.42
C GLY A 462 3.13 -20.11 -7.56
N ARG A 463 3.61 -19.53 -6.46
CA ARG A 463 4.75 -18.60 -6.43
C ARG A 463 5.93 -19.19 -5.62
N PRO A 464 6.50 -20.34 -6.04
CA PRO A 464 7.66 -20.89 -5.36
C PRO A 464 8.83 -19.89 -5.48
N GLY A 465 9.46 -19.55 -4.36
CA GLY A 465 10.69 -18.73 -4.34
C GLY A 465 10.58 -17.29 -3.85
N VAL A 466 9.37 -16.73 -3.64
CA VAL A 466 9.25 -15.42 -2.98
C VAL A 466 9.54 -15.58 -1.48
N SER A 467 10.61 -14.94 -1.01
CA SER A 467 11.10 -15.02 0.35
C SER A 467 10.85 -13.75 1.17
N ALA A 468 10.61 -12.61 0.53
CA ALA A 468 10.37 -11.32 1.19
C ALA A 468 9.28 -10.51 0.47
N ASP A 469 8.64 -9.57 1.19
CA ASP A 469 7.70 -8.61 0.63
C ASP A 469 7.86 -7.22 1.26
N HIS A 470 7.11 -6.24 0.76
CA HIS A 470 7.09 -4.88 1.30
C HIS A 470 5.76 -4.53 1.99
N GLU A 471 4.86 -5.48 2.25
CA GLU A 471 3.51 -5.18 2.70
C GLU A 471 3.48 -4.57 4.11
N GLN A 472 4.37 -5.01 5.01
CA GLN A 472 4.61 -4.38 6.32
C GLN A 472 6.08 -3.97 6.52
N ALA A 473 6.82 -3.82 5.41
CA ALA A 473 8.24 -3.49 5.42
C ALA A 473 8.57 -2.22 6.22
N PRO A 474 9.82 -2.12 6.72
CA PRO A 474 10.31 -0.92 7.36
C PRO A 474 10.27 0.29 6.41
N ASP A 475 10.45 1.46 7.02
CA ASP A 475 10.63 2.72 6.30
C ASP A 475 11.73 2.59 5.25
N GLY A 476 11.52 3.21 4.09
CA GLY A 476 12.55 3.31 3.07
C GLY A 476 13.64 4.31 3.45
N ALA A 477 14.47 4.68 2.48
CA ALA A 477 15.52 5.66 2.66
C ALA A 477 15.27 6.94 1.87
N ILE A 478 15.76 8.08 2.35
CA ILE A 478 15.84 9.31 1.58
C ILE A 478 17.16 10.04 1.85
N PHE A 479 17.75 10.60 0.81
CA PHE A 479 18.97 11.39 0.83
C PHE A 479 18.75 12.66 0.01
N PHE A 480 19.35 13.75 0.46
CA PHE A 480 19.39 15.05 -0.19
C PHE A 480 20.84 15.50 -0.31
N TYR A 481 21.22 15.97 -1.49
CA TYR A 481 22.55 16.50 -1.74
C TYR A 481 22.49 17.67 -2.72
N GLY A 482 23.18 18.75 -2.39
CA GLY A 482 23.20 19.97 -3.21
C GLY A 482 23.62 21.19 -2.39
N LYS A 483 23.87 22.31 -3.07
CA LYS A 483 24.35 23.56 -2.46
C LYS A 483 23.47 24.07 -1.31
N ASN A 484 22.15 23.95 -1.47
CA ASN A 484 21.16 24.47 -0.53
C ASN A 484 20.80 23.49 0.60
N ILE A 485 21.47 22.34 0.68
CA ILE A 485 21.15 21.25 1.60
C ILE A 485 22.12 21.25 2.79
N VAL A 486 21.61 21.01 3.99
CA VAL A 486 22.45 20.85 5.19
C VAL A 486 23.28 19.57 5.07
N ARG A 487 24.57 19.67 5.37
CA ARG A 487 25.52 18.54 5.30
C ARG A 487 25.53 17.73 6.60
N ALA A 488 25.97 16.48 6.51
CA ALA A 488 26.17 15.55 7.63
C ALA A 488 24.97 15.45 8.60
N ARG A 489 23.74 15.48 8.07
CA ARG A 489 22.54 15.58 8.91
C ARG A 489 21.60 14.39 8.75
N ASN A 490 21.38 13.67 9.85
CA ASN A 490 20.26 12.74 9.95
C ASN A 490 18.95 13.51 10.17
N ILE A 491 17.96 13.30 9.30
CA ILE A 491 16.66 13.95 9.27
C ILE A 491 15.56 12.97 9.66
N GLU A 492 14.99 13.15 10.85
CA GLU A 492 13.95 12.26 11.37
C GLU A 492 12.53 12.69 10.98
N GLY A 493 11.61 11.71 11.00
CA GLY A 493 10.17 11.92 10.88
C GLY A 493 9.67 12.24 9.47
N TRP A 494 10.49 12.05 8.44
CA TRP A 494 10.10 12.23 7.03
C TRP A 494 9.05 11.23 6.60
N ARG A 495 8.03 11.69 5.88
CA ARG A 495 6.96 10.85 5.33
C ARG A 495 6.93 10.99 3.82
N VAL A 496 6.49 9.96 3.11
CA VAL A 496 6.36 9.99 1.63
C VAL A 496 5.57 11.21 1.12
N ILE A 497 4.52 11.61 1.84
CA ILE A 497 3.69 12.78 1.49
C ILE A 497 4.40 14.13 1.69
N ASP A 498 5.50 14.18 2.43
CA ASP A 498 6.24 15.42 2.68
C ASP A 498 7.17 15.79 1.51
N LEU A 499 7.41 14.86 0.56
CA LEU A 499 8.32 15.12 -0.55
C LEU A 499 7.77 16.20 -1.48
N ALA A 500 6.55 16.05 -2.01
CA ALA A 500 5.93 17.05 -2.88
C ALA A 500 5.97 18.50 -2.37
N PRO A 501 5.43 18.82 -1.17
CA PRO A 501 5.47 20.19 -0.67
C PRO A 501 6.91 20.70 -0.48
N THR A 502 7.85 19.81 -0.14
CA THR A 502 9.27 20.19 0.01
C THR A 502 9.95 20.46 -1.33
N LEU A 503 9.61 19.72 -2.39
CA LEU A 503 10.09 19.96 -3.75
C LEU A 503 9.55 21.25 -4.34
N LEU A 504 8.26 21.56 -4.11
CA LEU A 504 7.67 22.83 -4.51
C LEU A 504 8.42 23.99 -3.86
N TYR A 505 8.64 23.90 -2.55
CA TYR A 505 9.40 24.91 -1.81
C TYR A 505 10.84 25.08 -2.32
N LEU A 506 11.57 23.98 -2.60
CA LEU A 506 12.92 24.03 -3.18
C LEU A 506 12.95 24.76 -4.54
N LEU A 507 11.90 24.63 -5.34
CA LEU A 507 11.76 25.29 -6.64
C LEU A 507 11.15 26.70 -6.54
N GLY A 508 10.88 27.20 -5.33
CA GLY A 508 10.24 28.50 -5.09
C GLY A 508 8.75 28.55 -5.43
N LEU A 509 8.12 27.40 -5.65
CA LEU A 509 6.69 27.28 -5.96
C LEU A 509 5.84 27.29 -4.67
N PRO A 510 4.61 27.83 -4.71
CA PRO A 510 3.76 27.84 -3.52
C PRO A 510 3.31 26.44 -3.12
N VAL A 511 2.96 26.28 -1.86
CA VAL A 511 2.55 25.01 -1.27
C VAL A 511 1.04 25.02 -1.05
N GLY A 512 0.36 23.97 -1.51
CA GLY A 512 -1.08 23.80 -1.31
C GLY A 512 -1.43 23.52 0.14
N ARG A 513 -2.34 24.30 0.73
CA ARG A 513 -2.88 24.03 2.09
C ARG A 513 -3.74 22.77 2.15
N ASP A 514 -4.18 22.26 1.01
CA ASP A 514 -4.91 21.02 0.87
C ASP A 514 -4.02 19.76 0.85
N MET A 515 -2.70 19.91 0.76
CA MET A 515 -1.75 18.80 0.92
C MET A 515 -1.78 18.26 2.36
N ASP A 516 -1.53 16.96 2.53
CA ASP A 516 -1.39 16.32 3.85
C ASP A 516 0.07 16.35 4.35
N GLY A 517 1.01 16.42 3.41
CA GLY A 517 2.42 16.63 3.67
C GLY A 517 2.74 18.04 4.10
N ILE A 518 3.88 18.20 4.76
CA ILE A 518 4.42 19.50 5.17
C ILE A 518 5.80 19.73 4.56
N VAL A 519 6.16 21.01 4.39
CA VAL A 519 7.52 21.40 3.97
C VAL A 519 8.49 21.03 5.09
N ARG A 520 9.49 20.21 4.76
CA ARG A 520 10.56 19.82 5.69
C ARG A 520 11.74 20.78 5.58
N SER A 521 11.54 22.01 6.06
CA SER A 521 12.53 23.09 5.95
C SER A 521 13.88 22.78 6.60
N GLN A 522 13.91 21.87 7.57
CA GLN A 522 15.13 21.41 8.26
C GLN A 522 16.20 20.79 7.35
N VAL A 523 15.85 20.41 6.11
CA VAL A 523 16.80 19.91 5.11
C VAL A 523 17.63 21.02 4.48
N PHE A 524 17.14 22.26 4.49
CA PHE A 524 17.82 23.37 3.84
C PHE A 524 18.70 24.17 4.79
N VAL A 525 19.77 24.75 4.24
CA VAL A 525 20.64 25.67 4.97
C VAL A 525 19.88 26.93 5.39
N LYS A 526 20.33 27.57 6.47
CA LYS A 526 19.62 28.72 7.07
C LYS A 526 19.48 29.87 6.08
N GLU A 527 20.53 30.13 5.32
CA GLU A 527 20.61 31.17 4.30
C GLU A 527 19.49 31.00 3.27
N PHE A 528 19.32 29.77 2.76
CA PHE A 528 18.24 29.44 1.83
C PHE A 528 16.87 29.71 2.44
N THR A 529 16.62 29.28 3.68
CA THR A 529 15.32 29.49 4.34
C THR A 529 15.03 30.93 4.74
N ALA A 530 16.08 31.75 4.93
CA ALA A 530 15.95 33.17 5.24
C ALA A 530 15.55 33.99 4.00
N GLU A 531 16.09 33.63 2.84
CA GLU A 531 15.82 34.31 1.56
C GLU A 531 14.53 33.83 0.88
N ASN A 532 14.10 32.59 1.16
CA ASN A 532 12.96 31.96 0.50
C ASN A 532 11.85 31.65 1.52
N PRO A 533 10.92 32.58 1.80
CA PRO A 533 9.78 32.28 2.66
C PRO A 533 8.83 31.28 1.98
N ILE A 534 8.15 30.46 2.79
CA ILE A 534 7.15 29.51 2.27
C ILE A 534 5.88 30.26 1.89
N PHE A 535 5.56 30.25 0.60
CA PHE A 535 4.29 30.78 0.09
C PHE A 535 3.21 29.70 0.07
N TYR A 536 2.01 30.04 0.51
CA TYR A 536 0.88 29.09 0.57
C TYR A 536 -0.28 29.55 -0.31
N ILE A 537 -0.88 28.59 -1.00
CA ILE A 537 -2.14 28.73 -1.74
C ILE A 537 -3.20 27.79 -1.15
N SER A 538 -4.48 28.00 -1.47
CA SER A 538 -5.55 27.09 -1.02
C SER A 538 -5.35 25.68 -1.59
N SER A 539 -5.27 25.57 -2.91
CA SER A 539 -5.07 24.34 -3.67
C SER A 539 -4.66 24.65 -5.10
N TYR A 540 -3.85 23.78 -5.70
CA TYR A 540 -3.56 23.82 -7.13
C TYR A 540 -4.77 23.47 -8.01
N GLU A 541 -5.84 22.87 -7.45
CA GLU A 541 -7.07 22.64 -8.22
C GLU A 541 -7.86 23.94 -8.51
N ASP A 542 -7.61 25.01 -7.74
CA ASP A 542 -8.34 26.28 -7.86
C ASP A 542 -7.59 27.36 -8.65
N ILE A 543 -6.36 27.06 -9.06
CA ILE A 543 -5.43 28.02 -9.67
C ILE A 543 -5.08 27.59 -11.09
N THR A 544 -5.03 28.58 -11.99
CA THR A 544 -4.35 28.44 -13.28
C THR A 544 -2.96 29.06 -13.17
N ILE A 545 -1.93 28.27 -13.41
CA ILE A 545 -0.56 28.77 -13.47
C ILE A 545 -0.30 29.31 -14.88
N LYS A 546 0.22 30.53 -14.96
CA LYS A 546 0.79 31.07 -16.21
C LYS A 546 2.30 31.02 -16.10
N ALA A 547 2.94 30.42 -17.09
CA ALA A 547 4.39 30.51 -17.23
C ALA A 547 4.81 31.98 -17.36
N PRO A 548 5.96 32.39 -16.80
CA PRO A 548 6.45 33.75 -16.96
C PRO A 548 6.64 34.08 -18.44
N GLU A 549 6.28 35.30 -18.86
CA GLU A 549 6.60 35.79 -20.21
C GLU A 549 8.13 35.76 -20.39
N GLN A 550 8.58 35.21 -21.52
CA GLN A 550 9.99 34.92 -21.80
C GLN A 550 10.85 36.17 -21.99
#